data_AF-A0A2W5EZX4-F1
#
_entry.id   AF-A0A2W5EZX4-F1
#
_cell.length_a   1.000
_cell.length_b   1.000
_cell.length_c   1.000
_cell.angle_alpha   90.00
_cell.angle_beta   90.00
_cell.angle_gamma   90.00
#
_symmetry.space_group_name_H-M   'P 1'
#
loop_
_entity.id
_entity.type
_entity.pdbx_description
1 polymer ?
#
loop_
_entity_poly.entity_id
_entity_poly.type
_entity_poly.pdbx_seq_one_letter_code
_entity_poly.pdbx_strand_id
1 'polypeptide(L)'
;MKSYTGLLRIVTFFLAIGIVVTADIPGVIPASPAKAQEEYFPTQQDFVGKWKLSGATTRPPRDMKTEPTPEQEAGATLFQETVTTFYTAFDYLEITADGRYNFHQAGDPSDSCVWCGTWSFDKSSLWLKLDTAPRLDIYAKDGDMQMTYTAEPDGKSKYTWLVFGWTKME
;
A
#
# COMPACT_ATOMS: atom_id res chain seq x y z
N MET A 1 12.84 -70.09 5.65
CA MET A 1 12.09 -71.38 5.61
C MET A 1 11.02 -71.38 6.69
N LYS A 2 9.74 -71.30 6.28
CA LYS A 2 8.63 -72.20 6.67
C LYS A 2 7.31 -71.55 6.27
N SER A 3 6.74 -72.07 5.19
CA SER A 3 5.36 -71.88 4.76
C SER A 3 4.42 -72.61 5.71
N TYR A 4 3.21 -72.10 5.92
CA TYR A 4 2.02 -72.94 6.07
C TYR A 4 0.79 -72.25 5.45
N THR A 5 0.23 -72.98 4.50
CA THR A 5 -1.02 -72.79 3.78
C THR A 5 -2.19 -73.34 4.60
N GLY A 6 -3.39 -72.77 4.48
CA GLY A 6 -4.65 -73.40 4.92
C GLY A 6 -5.78 -72.39 5.14
N LEU A 7 -6.59 -72.07 4.13
CA LEU A 7 -7.92 -72.65 3.78
C LEU A 7 -9.10 -72.32 4.73
N LEU A 8 -10.03 -71.50 4.18
CA LEU A 8 -11.50 -71.57 4.24
C LEU A 8 -12.22 -71.76 5.59
N ARG A 9 -13.12 -70.81 5.93
CA ARG A 9 -14.59 -71.04 5.91
C ARG A 9 -15.40 -69.78 6.22
N ILE A 10 -16.48 -69.64 5.46
CA ILE A 10 -17.56 -68.64 5.54
C ILE A 10 -18.43 -68.91 6.76
N VAL A 11 -18.85 -67.86 7.49
CA VAL A 11 -20.17 -67.81 8.11
C VAL A 11 -20.70 -66.37 8.00
N THR A 12 -21.74 -66.21 7.21
CA THR A 12 -22.61 -65.03 7.22
C THR A 12 -23.55 -65.15 8.41
N PHE A 13 -23.69 -64.09 9.22
CA PHE A 13 -24.86 -63.89 10.07
C PHE A 13 -25.31 -62.43 9.95
N PHE A 14 -26.48 -62.24 9.37
CA PHE A 14 -27.29 -61.04 9.57
C PHE A 14 -27.83 -61.05 11.00
N LEU A 15 -27.83 -59.91 11.71
CA LEU A 15 -29.03 -59.09 11.98
C LEU A 15 -28.71 -58.01 13.03
N ALA A 16 -29.59 -57.03 13.07
CA ALA A 16 -29.48 -55.63 13.50
C ALA A 16 -29.55 -55.37 15.03
N ILE A 17 -29.75 -54.07 15.33
CA ILE A 17 -29.95 -53.37 16.62
C ILE A 17 -28.61 -52.81 17.13
N GLY A 18 -28.28 -51.52 17.04
CA GLY A 18 -29.09 -50.32 17.29
C GLY A 18 -28.80 -49.85 18.71
N ILE A 19 -27.92 -48.86 18.90
CA ILE A 19 -27.89 -47.92 20.04
C ILE A 19 -27.08 -46.69 19.60
N VAL A 20 -27.72 -45.54 19.72
CA VAL A 20 -27.16 -44.20 19.58
C VAL A 20 -26.15 -43.96 20.70
N VAL A 21 -24.92 -43.63 20.35
CA VAL A 21 -24.01 -42.89 21.24
C VAL A 21 -23.56 -41.65 20.46
N THR A 22 -24.12 -40.51 20.87
CA THR A 22 -23.68 -39.18 20.49
C THR A 22 -22.27 -38.96 21.03
N ALA A 23 -21.26 -39.16 20.19
CA ALA A 23 -19.96 -38.57 20.43
C ALA A 23 -20.02 -37.12 19.93
N ASP A 24 -20.03 -36.17 20.85
CA ASP A 24 -19.75 -34.76 20.59
C ASP A 24 -18.38 -34.64 19.91
N ILE A 25 -18.39 -34.59 18.58
CA ILE A 25 -17.25 -34.12 17.80
C ILE A 25 -17.35 -32.59 17.87
N PRO A 26 -16.33 -31.87 18.37
CA PRO A 26 -16.31 -30.42 18.28
C PRO A 26 -16.43 -30.07 16.80
N GLY A 27 -17.59 -29.55 16.41
CA GLY A 27 -17.81 -29.07 15.06
C GLY A 27 -16.77 -28.00 14.79
N VAL A 28 -15.79 -28.31 13.94
CA VAL A 28 -15.01 -27.29 13.27
C VAL A 28 -16.02 -26.56 12.40
N ILE A 29 -16.60 -25.49 12.92
CA ILE A 29 -17.38 -24.55 12.13
C ILE A 29 -16.43 -24.13 11.02
N PRO A 30 -16.74 -24.40 9.74
CA PRO A 30 -15.94 -23.87 8.65
C PRO A 30 -15.90 -22.37 8.87
N ALA A 31 -14.70 -21.81 9.07
CA ALA A 31 -14.54 -20.37 9.06
C ALA A 31 -15.17 -19.89 7.75
N SER A 32 -16.25 -19.11 7.87
CA SER A 32 -16.86 -18.47 6.71
C SER A 32 -15.71 -17.83 5.95
N PRO A 33 -15.56 -18.06 4.63
CA PRO A 33 -14.49 -17.42 3.88
C PRO A 33 -14.69 -15.93 4.11
N ALA A 34 -13.77 -15.33 4.89
CA ALA A 34 -13.68 -13.89 4.99
C ALA A 34 -13.61 -13.45 3.53
N LYS A 35 -14.68 -12.81 3.03
CA LYS A 35 -14.66 -12.28 1.68
C LYS A 35 -13.43 -11.40 1.66
N ALA A 36 -12.42 -11.79 0.88
CA ALA A 36 -11.29 -10.93 0.60
C ALA A 36 -11.93 -9.59 0.21
N GLN A 37 -11.66 -8.54 0.98
CA GLN A 37 -12.11 -7.20 0.61
C GLN A 37 -11.67 -6.98 -0.83
N GLU A 38 -12.61 -6.63 -1.71
CA GLU A 38 -12.25 -6.31 -3.09
C GLU A 38 -11.13 -5.28 -3.08
N GLU A 39 -10.10 -5.53 -3.89
CA GLU A 39 -8.97 -4.63 -4.01
C GLU A 39 -9.48 -3.26 -4.45
N TYR A 40 -9.10 -2.22 -3.71
CA TYR A 40 -9.55 -0.85 -3.99
C TYR A 40 -8.66 -0.23 -5.06
N PHE A 41 -9.27 0.18 -6.18
CA PHE A 41 -8.62 0.91 -7.26
C PHE A 41 -9.13 2.36 -7.27
N PRO A 42 -8.33 3.34 -6.79
CA PRO A 42 -8.75 4.73 -6.78
C PRO A 42 -8.94 5.28 -8.19
N THR A 43 -9.82 6.26 -8.29
CA THR A 43 -10.09 7.10 -9.45
C THR A 43 -9.46 8.49 -9.25
N GLN A 44 -9.37 9.29 -10.32
CA GLN A 44 -8.91 10.67 -10.22
C GLN A 44 -9.70 11.49 -9.19
N GLN A 45 -10.99 11.20 -9.03
CA GLN A 45 -11.86 11.94 -8.11
C GLN A 45 -11.48 11.74 -6.63
N ASP A 46 -10.89 10.61 -6.27
CA ASP A 46 -10.51 10.29 -4.89
C ASP A 46 -9.39 11.21 -4.39
N PHE A 47 -8.52 11.66 -5.30
CA PHE A 47 -7.43 12.59 -5.04
C PHE A 47 -7.87 14.05 -4.94
N VAL A 48 -9.09 14.40 -5.40
CA VAL A 48 -9.57 15.79 -5.37
C VAL A 48 -9.82 16.23 -3.94
N GLY A 49 -9.32 17.42 -3.59
CA GLY A 49 -9.49 18.03 -2.28
C GLY A 49 -8.22 18.69 -1.77
N LYS A 50 -8.24 19.05 -0.48
CA LYS A 50 -7.12 19.62 0.25
C LYS A 50 -6.48 18.54 1.11
N TRP A 51 -5.16 18.50 1.11
CA TRP A 51 -4.36 17.45 1.72
C TRP A 51 -3.25 18.07 2.56
N LYS A 52 -3.17 17.67 3.82
CA LYS A 52 -2.14 18.13 4.74
C LYS A 52 -1.08 17.06 4.90
N LEU A 53 0.19 17.47 4.91
CA LEU A 53 1.29 16.56 5.22
C LEU A 53 1.10 15.95 6.61
N SER A 54 1.07 14.63 6.71
CA SER A 54 0.89 13.88 7.97
C SER A 54 2.17 13.21 8.43
N GLY A 55 3.13 12.98 7.54
CA GLY A 55 4.44 12.46 7.90
C GLY A 55 5.32 12.14 6.70
N ALA A 56 6.56 11.76 6.98
CA ALA A 56 7.54 11.34 6.00
C ALA A 56 8.31 10.12 6.51
N THR A 57 8.70 9.23 5.61
CA THR A 57 9.53 8.08 5.93
C THR A 57 10.39 7.67 4.73
N THR A 58 11.41 6.87 4.99
CA THR A 58 12.22 6.19 3.99
C THR A 58 11.89 4.70 3.98
N ARG A 59 11.91 4.09 2.80
CA ARG A 59 11.69 2.66 2.61
C ARG A 59 12.70 2.04 1.66
N PRO A 60 13.26 0.86 1.95
CA PRO A 60 13.95 0.10 0.93
C PRO A 60 13.02 -0.28 -0.24
N PRO A 61 13.42 -0.13 -1.51
CA PRO A 61 12.75 -0.66 -2.65
C PRO A 61 12.94 -2.15 -2.55
N ARG A 62 11.89 -2.79 -3.03
CA ARG A 62 11.68 -4.20 -2.80
C ARG A 62 12.73 -5.07 -3.48
N ASP A 63 13.43 -4.54 -4.46
CA ASP A 63 14.43 -5.21 -5.28
C ASP A 63 15.88 -4.86 -4.92
N MET A 64 16.11 -4.17 -3.79
CA MET A 64 17.46 -3.90 -3.30
C MET A 64 18.22 -5.21 -3.05
N LYS A 65 19.34 -5.40 -3.76
CA LYS A 65 20.17 -6.62 -3.66
C LYS A 65 21.32 -6.52 -2.66
N THR A 66 21.74 -5.30 -2.35
CA THR A 66 22.90 -5.01 -1.49
C THR A 66 22.57 -3.82 -0.60
N GLU A 67 23.13 -3.80 0.60
CA GLU A 67 23.04 -2.65 1.51
C GLU A 67 23.60 -1.37 0.85
N PRO A 68 23.08 -0.18 1.22
CA PRO A 68 23.62 1.09 0.72
C PRO A 68 24.99 1.38 1.32
N THR A 69 25.83 2.12 0.59
CA THR A 69 27.09 2.62 1.15
C THR A 69 26.81 3.80 2.10
N PRO A 70 27.74 4.15 3.01
CA PRO A 70 27.57 5.31 3.88
C PRO A 70 27.29 6.63 3.13
N GLU A 71 27.89 6.84 1.96
CA GLU A 71 27.65 8.02 1.12
C GLU A 71 26.23 8.03 0.54
N GLN A 72 25.71 6.86 0.16
CA GLN A 72 24.34 6.73 -0.32
C GLN A 72 23.33 6.99 0.80
N GLU A 73 23.59 6.50 2.01
CA GLU A 73 22.76 6.76 3.19
C GLU A 73 22.76 8.24 3.57
N ALA A 74 23.95 8.87 3.57
CA ALA A 74 24.08 10.30 3.84
C ALA A 74 23.33 11.14 2.79
N GLY A 75 23.43 10.77 1.50
CA GLY A 75 22.67 11.41 0.44
C GLY A 75 21.16 11.22 0.60
N ALA A 76 20.70 10.01 0.95
CA ALA A 76 19.30 9.71 1.18
C ALA A 76 18.72 10.58 2.29
N THR A 77 19.47 10.69 3.40
CA THR A 77 19.13 11.48 4.57
C THR A 77 19.03 12.97 4.21
N LEU A 78 20.07 13.52 3.60
CA LEU A 78 20.09 14.94 3.20
C LEU A 78 18.93 15.28 2.28
N PHE A 79 18.61 14.40 1.34
CA PHE A 79 17.49 14.64 0.46
C PHE A 79 16.14 14.52 1.18
N GLN A 80 15.95 13.52 2.04
CA GLN A 80 14.74 13.40 2.84
C GLN A 80 14.50 14.66 3.66
N GLU A 81 15.54 15.17 4.32
CA GLU A 81 15.48 16.43 5.08
C GLU A 81 15.12 17.62 4.20
N THR A 82 15.73 17.71 3.02
CA THR A 82 15.48 18.79 2.04
C THR A 82 14.02 18.77 1.57
N VAL A 83 13.50 17.62 1.15
CA VAL A 83 12.12 17.50 0.66
C VAL A 83 11.11 17.63 1.78
N THR A 84 11.40 17.09 2.96
CA THR A 84 10.55 17.28 4.14
C THR A 84 10.44 18.76 4.44
N THR A 85 11.57 19.48 4.47
CA THR A 85 11.60 20.93 4.70
C THR A 85 10.77 21.66 3.64
N PHE A 86 10.93 21.31 2.36
CA PHE A 86 10.12 21.85 1.27
C PHE A 86 8.62 21.65 1.52
N TYR A 87 8.16 20.43 1.79
CA TYR A 87 6.73 20.15 1.98
C TYR A 87 6.17 20.75 3.27
N THR A 88 6.95 20.85 4.33
CA THR A 88 6.52 21.48 5.58
C THR A 88 6.40 23.00 5.49
N ALA A 89 6.93 23.62 4.44
CA ALA A 89 6.76 25.05 4.19
C ALA A 89 5.36 25.41 3.66
N PHE A 90 4.55 24.41 3.33
CA PHE A 90 3.18 24.59 2.83
C PHE A 90 2.16 24.15 3.88
N ASP A 91 1.03 24.85 3.93
CA ASP A 91 -0.10 24.49 4.80
C ASP A 91 -0.83 23.26 4.29
N TYR A 92 -1.05 23.21 2.97
CA TYR A 92 -1.74 22.11 2.29
C TYR A 92 -1.45 22.05 0.79
N LEU A 93 -1.63 20.86 0.23
CA LEU A 93 -1.72 20.56 -1.20
C LEU A 93 -3.21 20.57 -1.59
N GLU A 94 -3.59 21.36 -2.58
CA GLU A 94 -4.91 21.30 -3.21
C GLU A 94 -4.81 20.61 -4.56
N ILE A 95 -5.74 19.69 -4.84
CA ILE A 95 -5.91 19.04 -6.14
C ILE A 95 -7.34 19.27 -6.61
N THR A 96 -7.50 19.86 -7.79
CA THR A 96 -8.80 20.19 -8.38
C THR A 96 -9.27 19.09 -9.35
N ALA A 97 -10.57 19.09 -9.65
CA ALA A 97 -11.19 18.07 -10.50
C ALA A 97 -10.62 17.98 -11.93
N ASP A 98 -10.05 19.08 -12.44
CA ASP A 98 -9.37 19.13 -13.74
C ASP A 98 -7.89 18.68 -13.68
N GLY A 99 -7.44 18.15 -12.54
CA GLY A 99 -6.10 17.59 -12.37
C GLY A 99 -5.02 18.63 -12.07
N ARG A 100 -5.37 19.92 -11.95
CA ARG A 100 -4.42 20.92 -11.46
C ARG A 100 -4.15 20.71 -9.97
N TYR A 101 -2.95 21.09 -9.56
CA TYR A 101 -2.60 21.16 -8.15
C TYR A 101 -1.99 22.50 -7.79
N ASN A 102 -2.07 22.87 -6.51
CA ASN A 102 -1.34 23.99 -5.95
C ASN A 102 -0.94 23.66 -4.50
N PHE A 103 0.30 23.97 -4.13
CA PHE A 103 0.71 23.99 -2.74
C PHE A 103 0.55 25.40 -2.19
N HIS A 104 -0.17 25.53 -1.07
CA HIS A 104 -0.54 26.81 -0.48
C HIS A 104 0.32 27.12 0.76
N GLN A 105 0.70 28.37 0.97
CA GLN A 105 1.37 28.84 2.19
C GLN A 105 0.49 29.79 3.00
N ALA A 106 0.83 29.98 4.27
CA ALA A 106 0.09 30.84 5.16
C ALA A 106 0.15 32.30 4.72
N GLY A 107 -1.03 32.92 4.54
CA GLY A 107 -1.15 34.31 4.13
C GLY A 107 -1.14 34.54 2.61
N ASP A 108 -0.98 33.48 1.83
CA ASP A 108 -1.16 33.56 0.39
C ASP A 108 -2.62 33.84 0.01
N PRO A 109 -2.87 34.69 -1.00
CA PRO A 109 -4.18 34.77 -1.63
C PRO A 109 -4.61 33.38 -2.12
N SER A 110 -5.89 33.03 -2.00
CA SER A 110 -6.42 31.73 -2.46
C SER A 110 -6.07 31.38 -3.91
N ASP A 111 -5.85 32.42 -4.73
CA ASP A 111 -5.65 32.30 -6.17
C ASP A 111 -4.16 32.36 -6.55
N SER A 112 -3.23 32.53 -5.60
CA SER A 112 -1.81 32.54 -5.91
C SER A 112 -1.27 31.13 -6.12
N CYS A 113 -0.73 30.89 -7.30
CA CYS A 113 0.08 29.69 -7.57
C CYS A 113 1.47 29.88 -6.97
N VAL A 114 1.78 29.15 -5.90
CA VAL A 114 3.15 29.10 -5.34
C VAL A 114 3.93 27.99 -5.99
N TRP A 115 3.39 26.77 -5.91
CA TRP A 115 3.91 25.63 -6.63
C TRP A 115 2.74 24.85 -7.21
N CYS A 116 2.46 25.11 -8.48
CA CYS A 116 1.32 24.53 -9.18
C CYS A 116 1.73 23.85 -10.49
N GLY A 117 0.84 23.01 -10.98
CA GLY A 117 1.02 22.28 -12.22
C GLY A 117 -0.18 21.39 -12.49
N THR A 118 0.04 20.30 -13.21
CA THR A 118 -1.02 19.34 -13.55
C THR A 118 -0.50 17.92 -13.38
N TRP A 119 -1.27 17.09 -12.69
CA TRP A 119 -1.02 15.66 -12.59
C TRP A 119 -1.58 14.94 -13.82
N SER A 120 -0.94 13.84 -14.19
CA SER A 120 -1.49 12.87 -15.13
C SER A 120 -2.00 11.65 -14.37
N PHE A 121 -3.18 11.14 -14.72
CA PHE A 121 -3.72 9.93 -14.11
C PHE A 121 -3.42 8.72 -14.99
N ASP A 122 -2.73 7.72 -14.43
CA ASP A 122 -2.44 6.44 -15.08
C ASP A 122 -2.37 5.32 -14.04
N LYS A 123 -2.95 4.16 -14.36
CA LYS A 123 -2.91 2.94 -13.52
C LYS A 123 -3.30 3.19 -12.05
N SER A 124 -4.37 3.95 -11.82
CA SER A 124 -4.88 4.27 -10.47
C SER A 124 -3.90 5.08 -9.61
N SER A 125 -2.99 5.84 -10.22
CA SER A 125 -2.11 6.77 -9.53
C SER A 125 -2.07 8.11 -10.26
N LEU A 126 -1.82 9.20 -9.52
CA LEU A 126 -1.45 10.48 -10.12
C LEU A 126 0.08 10.56 -10.27
N TRP A 127 0.54 11.05 -11.41
CA TRP A 127 1.94 11.18 -11.78
C TRP A 127 2.28 12.63 -12.14
N LEU A 128 3.35 13.14 -11.55
CA LEU A 128 3.89 14.45 -11.89
C LEU A 128 5.16 14.27 -12.72
N LYS A 129 5.21 15.01 -13.83
CA LYS A 129 6.34 14.96 -14.75
C LYS A 129 7.48 15.85 -14.25
N LEU A 130 8.28 15.30 -13.33
CA LEU A 130 9.56 15.83 -12.86
C LEU A 130 10.65 14.78 -13.06
N ASP A 131 11.92 15.19 -12.99
CA ASP A 131 13.07 14.26 -13.06
C ASP A 131 13.03 13.18 -11.97
N THR A 132 12.38 13.48 -10.84
CA THR A 132 12.23 12.57 -9.71
C THR A 132 10.92 11.74 -9.75
N ALA A 133 10.06 12.02 -10.74
CA ALA A 133 8.82 11.33 -11.05
C ALA A 133 7.98 10.93 -9.82
N PRO A 134 7.55 11.88 -8.97
CA PRO A 134 6.73 11.53 -7.82
C PRO A 134 5.36 11.06 -8.29
N ARG A 135 4.85 10.02 -7.61
CA ARG A 135 3.50 9.48 -7.81
C ARG A 135 2.68 9.58 -6.53
N LEU A 136 1.37 9.74 -6.66
CA LEU A 136 0.40 9.71 -5.55
C LEU A 136 -0.49 8.48 -5.65
N ASP A 137 -0.63 7.76 -4.54
CA ASP A 137 -1.45 6.56 -4.41
C ASP A 137 -2.45 6.69 -3.25
N ILE A 138 -3.62 6.05 -3.36
CA ILE A 138 -4.59 5.85 -2.27
C ILE A 138 -4.95 4.35 -2.24
N TYR A 139 -4.73 3.69 -1.10
CA TYR A 139 -4.84 2.23 -1.00
C TYR A 139 -6.15 1.72 -0.38
N ALA A 140 -6.97 2.63 0.16
CA ALA A 140 -8.27 2.33 0.73
C ALA A 140 -9.25 3.45 0.40
N LYS A 141 -10.53 3.11 0.26
CA LYS A 141 -11.58 4.12 0.07
C LYS A 141 -11.53 5.14 1.22
N ASP A 142 -11.54 6.42 0.86
CA ASP A 142 -11.44 7.56 1.79
C ASP A 142 -10.16 7.56 2.65
N GLY A 143 -9.14 6.78 2.25
CA GLY A 143 -7.87 6.67 2.97
C GLY A 143 -6.90 7.82 2.68
N ASP A 144 -5.81 7.84 3.45
CA ASP A 144 -4.71 8.76 3.24
C ASP A 144 -4.04 8.55 1.88
N MET A 145 -3.51 9.65 1.34
CA MET A 145 -2.73 9.66 0.13
C MET A 145 -1.24 9.48 0.46
N GLN A 146 -0.56 8.68 -0.34
CA GLN A 146 0.88 8.45 -0.25
C GLN A 146 1.59 9.00 -1.48
N MET A 147 2.53 9.92 -1.28
CA MET A 147 3.44 10.36 -2.32
C MET A 147 4.72 9.54 -2.26
N THR A 148 5.10 8.92 -3.38
CA THR A 148 6.33 8.14 -3.50
C THR A 148 7.16 8.67 -4.66
N TYR A 149 8.44 8.95 -4.40
CA TYR A 149 9.39 9.30 -5.45
C TYR A 149 9.81 8.04 -6.21
N THR A 150 9.92 8.10 -7.53
CA THR A 150 10.21 6.91 -8.36
C THR A 150 11.50 6.99 -9.16
N ALA A 151 12.20 8.13 -9.11
CA ALA A 151 13.49 8.32 -9.74
C ALA A 151 14.44 9.14 -8.86
N GLU A 152 15.73 8.93 -9.04
CA GLU A 152 16.79 9.69 -8.36
C GLU A 152 17.21 10.92 -9.17
N PRO A 153 17.24 12.14 -8.58
CA PRO A 153 18.12 13.17 -9.05
C PRO A 153 19.58 12.72 -8.79
N ASP A 154 20.35 12.72 -9.87
CA ASP A 154 21.79 12.46 -9.90
C ASP A 154 22.28 11.07 -9.46
N GLY A 155 21.41 10.12 -9.13
CA GLY A 155 21.80 8.74 -8.77
C GLY A 155 22.60 8.61 -7.46
N LYS A 156 22.58 9.62 -6.60
CA LYS A 156 23.44 9.71 -5.41
C LYS A 156 22.86 9.02 -4.18
N SER A 157 21.54 8.90 -4.11
CA SER A 157 20.88 8.91 -2.80
C SER A 157 19.76 7.90 -2.66
N LYS A 158 19.46 7.12 -3.70
CA LYS A 158 18.41 6.10 -3.59
C LYS A 158 17.11 6.81 -3.23
N TYR A 159 16.46 7.43 -4.23
CA TYR A 159 15.26 8.26 -4.06
C TYR A 159 13.92 7.57 -4.30
N THR A 160 13.90 6.41 -4.98
CA THR A 160 12.79 5.44 -4.98
C THR A 160 12.22 5.01 -3.59
N TRP A 161 12.62 5.69 -2.51
CA TRP A 161 12.60 5.26 -1.11
C TRP A 161 11.88 6.32 -0.27
N LEU A 162 11.76 7.57 -0.75
CA LEU A 162 11.08 8.63 -0.02
C LEU A 162 9.57 8.50 -0.18
N VAL A 163 8.90 8.52 0.98
CA VAL A 163 7.46 8.35 1.07
C VAL A 163 6.89 9.42 2.00
N PHE A 164 5.91 10.17 1.51
CA PHE A 164 5.21 11.22 2.27
C PHE A 164 3.74 10.86 2.40
N GLY A 165 3.23 10.90 3.63
CA GLY A 165 1.83 10.72 3.93
C GLY A 165 1.08 12.04 3.89
N TRP A 166 -0.12 12.02 3.33
CA TRP A 166 -1.01 13.17 3.21
C TRP A 166 -2.40 12.79 3.66
N THR A 167 -2.95 13.53 4.61
CA THR A 167 -4.30 13.31 5.14
C THR A 167 -5.25 14.35 4.58
N LYS A 168 -6.44 13.90 4.18
CA LYS A 168 -7.47 14.77 3.62
C LYS A 168 -7.95 15.74 4.69
N MET A 169 -8.07 17.01 4.33
CA MET A 169 -8.64 18.04 5.21
C MET A 169 -10.17 18.05 5.06
N GLU A 170 -10.87 18.26 6.17
CA GLU A 170 -12.33 18.45 6.22
C GLU A 170 -12.79 19.75 5.55
#